data_AF-A0A7J7UUT0-F1
#
_entry.id   AF-A0A7J7UUT0-F1
#
_cell.length_a   1.000
_cell.length_b   1.000
_cell.length_c   1.000
_cell.angle_alpha   90.00
_cell.angle_beta   90.00
_cell.angle_gamma   90.00
#
_symmetry.space_group_name_H-M   'P 1'
#
loop_
_entity.id
_entity.type
_entity.pdbx_description
1 polymer ?
#
loop_
_entity_poly.entity_id
_entity_poly.type
_entity_poly.pdbx_seq_one_letter_code
_entity_poly.pdbx_strand_id
1 'polypeptide(L)'
;MYKAFRSDSSFNFFVFFFIFFAQDVLFVLQAIGIPGWGFSGWISALVVLKTNTAVAVLMLLVALFFTGIAVLGIVMLKRIHSLYRNTGASFQKAQQEFAAGVFSNPAVRTAAANAAAGAAENAFRGP
;
A
#
# COMPACT_ATOMS: atom_id res chain seq x y z
N MET A 1 17.48 -12.02 -13.45
CA MET A 1 17.58 -12.60 -12.10
C MET A 1 18.37 -11.63 -11.23
N TYR A 2 17.68 -10.62 -10.70
CA TYR A 2 18.27 -9.42 -10.10
C TYR A 2 18.30 -9.52 -8.57
N LYS A 3 19.19 -8.77 -7.96
CA LYS A 3 19.36 -8.54 -6.50
C LYS A 3 18.05 -8.27 -5.73
N ALA A 4 16.96 -7.93 -6.42
CA ALA A 4 15.62 -7.73 -5.89
C ALA A 4 14.92 -9.00 -5.35
N PHE A 5 15.39 -10.20 -5.68
CA PHE A 5 14.93 -11.46 -5.06
C PHE A 5 15.81 -11.93 -3.88
N ARG A 6 16.81 -11.13 -3.48
CA ARG A 6 17.75 -11.48 -2.40
C ARG A 6 17.64 -10.59 -1.15
N SER A 7 16.71 -9.64 -1.14
CA SER A 7 16.34 -8.97 0.11
C SER A 7 14.93 -9.40 0.47
N ASP A 8 14.82 -10.54 1.14
CA ASP A 8 13.61 -10.98 1.84
C ASP A 8 13.31 -10.05 3.03
N SER A 9 13.08 -8.77 2.73
CA SER A 9 12.73 -7.75 3.72
C SER A 9 11.24 -7.89 4.05
N SER A 10 10.98 -8.33 5.27
CA SER A 10 9.64 -8.42 5.84
C SER A 10 8.97 -7.05 5.91
N PHE A 11 9.74 -5.97 6.09
CA PHE A 11 9.22 -4.60 6.12
C PHE A 11 8.69 -4.12 4.76
N ASN A 12 9.49 -4.23 3.70
CA ASN A 12 9.05 -3.83 2.36
C ASN A 12 7.84 -4.63 1.89
N PHE A 13 7.81 -5.91 2.23
CA PHE A 13 6.67 -6.77 1.95
C PHE A 13 5.39 -6.29 2.66
N PHE A 14 5.48 -5.92 3.94
CA PHE A 14 4.35 -5.43 4.73
C PHE A 14 3.76 -4.13 4.17
N VAL A 15 4.62 -3.16 3.86
CA VAL A 15 4.19 -1.88 3.27
C VAL A 15 3.56 -2.09 1.90
N PHE A 16 4.18 -2.93 1.06
CA PHE A 16 3.63 -3.28 -0.24
C PHE A 16 2.24 -3.91 -0.12
N PHE A 17 2.04 -4.87 0.79
CA PHE A 17 0.74 -5.50 0.99
C PHE A 17 -0.35 -4.50 1.39
N PHE A 18 -0.06 -3.57 2.30
CA PHE A 18 -1.02 -2.57 2.76
C PHE A 18 -1.41 -1.59 1.64
N ILE A 19 -0.42 -1.03 0.92
CA ILE A 19 -0.68 -0.09 -0.17
C ILE A 19 -1.43 -0.79 -1.31
N PHE A 20 -0.99 -2.00 -1.69
CA PHE A 20 -1.63 -2.76 -2.76
C PHE A 20 -3.05 -3.20 -2.40
N PHE A 21 -3.30 -3.57 -1.14
CA PHE A 21 -4.65 -3.86 -0.65
C PHE A 21 -5.57 -2.63 -0.72
N ALA A 22 -5.11 -1.47 -0.25
CA ALA A 22 -5.88 -0.23 -0.34
C ALA A 22 -6.16 0.15 -1.81
N GLN A 23 -5.17 -0.01 -2.68
CA GLN A 23 -5.33 0.19 -4.13
C GLN A 23 -6.39 -0.75 -4.74
N ASP A 24 -6.37 -2.03 -4.37
CA ASP A 24 -7.34 -3.02 -4.86
C ASP A 24 -8.77 -2.68 -4.41
N VAL A 25 -8.95 -2.23 -3.16
CA VAL A 25 -10.22 -1.71 -2.66
C VAL A 25 -10.70 -0.52 -3.50
N LEU A 26 -9.81 0.42 -3.86
CA LEU A 26 -10.16 1.54 -4.73
C LEU A 26 -10.59 1.07 -6.13
N PHE A 27 -9.96 0.04 -6.70
CA PHE A 27 -10.39 -0.52 -7.98
C PHE A 27 -11.77 -1.16 -7.91
N VAL A 28 -12.10 -1.84 -6.80
CA VAL A 28 -13.47 -2.36 -6.58
C VAL A 28 -14.48 -1.21 -6.52
N LEU A 29 -14.18 -0.13 -5.80
CA LEU A 29 -15.06 1.05 -5.73
C LEU A 29 -15.22 1.74 -7.11
N GLN A 30 -14.14 1.83 -7.89
CA GLN A 30 -14.17 2.35 -9.26
C GLN A 30 -15.00 1.47 -10.18
N ALA A 31 -14.90 0.14 -10.05
CA ALA A 31 -15.72 -0.80 -10.80
C ALA A 31 -17.22 -0.66 -10.47
N ILE A 32 -17.58 -0.44 -9.19
CA ILE A 32 -18.97 -0.19 -8.78
C ILE A 32 -19.49 1.12 -9.39
N GLY A 33 -18.71 2.21 -9.31
CA GLY A 33 -19.07 3.49 -9.91
C GLY A 33 -20.25 4.18 -9.23
N ILE A 34 -20.12 4.45 -7.92
CA ILE A 34 -21.15 5.14 -7.14
C ILE A 34 -21.41 6.53 -7.75
N PRO A 35 -22.66 6.88 -8.10
CA PRO A 35 -22.99 8.19 -8.64
C PRO A 35 -22.53 9.34 -7.73
N GLY A 36 -21.93 10.37 -8.31
CA GLY A 36 -21.42 11.55 -7.57
C GLY A 36 -20.00 11.40 -7.02
N TRP A 37 -19.39 10.20 -7.08
CA TRP A 37 -18.02 9.96 -6.59
C TRP A 37 -16.93 10.19 -7.66
N GLY A 38 -17.32 10.58 -8.87
CA GLY A 38 -16.40 10.84 -9.99
C GLY A 38 -15.90 9.58 -10.72
N PHE A 39 -16.41 8.39 -10.36
CA PHE A 39 -16.01 7.13 -10.99
C PHE A 39 -16.99 6.68 -12.07
N SER A 40 -16.44 6.10 -13.14
CA SER A 40 -17.17 5.52 -14.27
C SER A 40 -17.21 3.98 -14.14
N GLY A 41 -18.05 3.49 -13.23
CA GLY A 41 -18.29 2.05 -13.02
C GLY A 41 -19.69 1.60 -13.45
N TRP A 42 -20.04 0.35 -13.12
CA TRP A 42 -21.28 -0.30 -13.55
C TRP A 42 -22.54 0.51 -13.26
N ILE A 43 -22.70 1.04 -12.04
CA ILE A 43 -23.89 1.80 -11.66
C ILE A 43 -23.98 3.08 -12.49
N SER A 44 -22.90 3.87 -12.55
CA SER A 44 -22.86 5.10 -13.33
C SER A 44 -23.12 4.90 -14.83
N ALA A 45 -22.60 3.82 -15.42
CA ALA A 45 -22.80 3.50 -16.82
C ALA A 45 -24.27 3.18 -17.13
N LEU A 46 -24.93 2.43 -16.25
CA LEU A 46 -26.36 2.09 -16.38
C LEU A 46 -27.27 3.31 -16.22
N VAL A 47 -26.89 4.28 -15.38
CA VAL A 47 -27.61 5.55 -15.23
C VAL A 47 -27.57 6.36 -16.53
N VAL A 48 -26.41 6.43 -17.19
CA VAL A 48 -26.21 7.22 -18.42
C VAL A 48 -26.80 6.54 -19.66
N LEU A 49 -27.11 5.24 -19.59
CA LEU A 49 -27.59 4.44 -20.72
C LEU A 49 -28.82 5.03 -21.42
N LYS A 50 -29.74 5.64 -20.67
CA LYS A 50 -30.95 6.28 -21.22
C LYS A 50 -30.72 7.70 -21.75
N THR A 51 -29.61 8.33 -21.40
CA THR A 51 -29.29 9.71 -21.78
C THR A 51 -28.39 9.75 -23.01
N ASN A 52 -27.34 8.93 -23.03
CA ASN A 52 -26.42 8.84 -24.15
C ASN A 52 -25.82 7.44 -24.25
N THR A 53 -26.30 6.66 -25.21
CA THR A 53 -25.87 5.28 -25.42
C THR A 53 -24.39 5.17 -25.75
N ALA A 54 -23.82 6.10 -26.53
CA ALA A 54 -22.42 6.07 -26.91
C ALA A 54 -21.50 6.25 -25.69
N VAL A 55 -21.82 7.21 -24.83
CA VAL A 55 -21.09 7.42 -23.57
C VAL A 55 -21.25 6.22 -22.65
N ALA A 56 -22.47 5.69 -22.51
CA ALA A 56 -22.72 4.51 -21.67
C ALA A 56 -21.93 3.28 -22.12
N VAL A 57 -21.80 3.03 -23.43
CA VAL A 57 -20.98 1.92 -23.96
C VAL A 57 -19.51 2.10 -23.57
N LEU A 58 -18.95 3.31 -23.69
CA LEU A 58 -17.58 3.59 -23.25
C LEU A 58 -17.42 3.37 -21.74
N MET A 59 -18.39 3.82 -20.94
CA MET A 59 -18.37 3.64 -19.49
C MET A 59 -18.47 2.15 -19.10
N LEU A 60 -19.24 1.34 -19.82
CA LEU A 60 -19.31 -0.11 -19.61
C LEU A 60 -17.97 -0.81 -19.92
N LEU A 61 -17.26 -0.38 -20.96
CA LEU A 61 -15.90 -0.88 -21.25
C LEU A 61 -14.94 -0.55 -20.10
N VAL A 62 -14.98 0.68 -19.59
CA VAL A 62 -14.16 1.10 -18.44
C VAL A 62 -14.50 0.26 -17.19
N ALA A 63 -15.79 0.06 -16.91
CA ALA A 63 -16.24 -0.78 -15.79
C ALA A 63 -15.73 -2.23 -15.91
N LEU A 64 -15.73 -2.80 -17.13
CA LEU A 64 -15.17 -4.13 -17.40
C LEU A 64 -13.66 -4.19 -17.12
N PHE A 65 -12.88 -3.20 -17.56
CA PHE A 65 -11.44 -3.15 -17.29
C PHE A 65 -11.13 -3.03 -15.80
N PHE A 66 -11.83 -2.14 -15.08
CA PHE A 66 -11.65 -2.03 -13.62
C PHE A 66 -12.03 -3.32 -12.89
N THR A 67 -13.11 -3.99 -13.32
CA THR A 67 -13.48 -5.30 -12.79
C THR A 67 -12.38 -6.34 -13.04
N GLY A 68 -11.83 -6.38 -14.25
CA GLY A 68 -10.73 -7.28 -14.60
C GLY A 68 -9.46 -7.02 -13.77
N ILE A 69 -9.08 -5.75 -13.61
CA ILE A 69 -7.92 -5.36 -12.80
C ILE A 69 -8.14 -5.71 -11.32
N ALA A 70 -9.34 -5.45 -10.76
CA ALA A 70 -9.66 -5.81 -9.39
C ALA A 70 -9.61 -7.33 -9.17
N VAL A 71 -10.14 -8.13 -10.10
CA VAL A 71 -10.06 -9.60 -10.00
C VAL A 71 -8.61 -10.08 -10.03
N LEU A 72 -7.79 -9.56 -10.95
CA LEU A 72 -6.36 -9.89 -11.02
C LEU A 72 -5.62 -9.42 -9.75
N GLY A 73 -5.98 -8.26 -9.22
CA GLY A 73 -5.46 -7.71 -7.96
C GLY A 73 -5.74 -8.61 -6.77
N ILE A 74 -6.98 -9.08 -6.60
CA ILE A 74 -7.37 -10.05 -5.56
C ILE A 74 -6.59 -11.37 -5.70
N VAL A 75 -6.44 -11.88 -6.93
CA VAL A 75 -5.65 -13.11 -7.17
C VAL A 75 -4.18 -12.89 -6.81
N MET A 76 -3.61 -11.74 -7.18
CA MET A 76 -2.26 -11.36 -6.79
C MET A 76 -2.11 -11.22 -5.27
N LEU A 77 -3.04 -10.56 -4.58
CA LEU A 77 -3.05 -10.45 -3.12
C LEU A 77 -3.00 -11.82 -2.45
N LYS A 78 -3.82 -12.78 -2.93
CA LYS A 78 -3.80 -14.16 -2.42
C LYS A 78 -2.45 -14.84 -2.65
N ARG A 79 -1.85 -14.67 -3.83
CA ARG A 79 -0.53 -15.25 -4.15
C ARG A 79 0.58 -14.64 -3.31
N ILE A 80 0.61 -13.32 -3.21
CA ILE A 80 1.58 -12.54 -2.42
C ILE A 80 1.47 -12.96 -0.94
N HIS A 81 0.26 -12.98 -0.39
CA HIS A 81 0.04 -13.40 1.00
C HIS A 81 0.43 -14.87 1.23
N SER A 82 0.18 -15.76 0.27
CA SER A 82 0.66 -17.14 0.36
C SER A 82 2.18 -17.21 0.36
N LEU A 83 2.85 -16.41 -0.48
CA LEU A 83 4.32 -16.36 -0.51
C LEU A 83 4.87 -15.84 0.82
N TYR A 84 4.28 -14.78 1.38
CA TYR A 84 4.63 -14.25 2.71
C TYR A 84 4.62 -15.31 3.80
N ARG A 85 3.54 -16.10 3.81
CA ARG A 85 3.34 -17.11 4.85
C ARG A 85 4.32 -18.27 4.73
N ASN A 86 4.87 -18.49 3.53
CA ASN A 86 5.82 -19.56 3.24
C ASN A 86 7.30 -19.12 3.39
N THR A 87 7.60 -17.82 3.44
CA THR A 87 8.98 -17.30 3.55
C THR A 87 9.46 -17.09 4.99
N GLY A 88 8.66 -17.44 6.00
CA GLY A 88 8.98 -17.19 7.41
C GLY A 88 9.03 -15.70 7.78
N ALA A 89 8.51 -14.84 6.91
CA ALA A 89 8.37 -13.41 7.17
C ALA A 89 7.30 -13.19 8.24
N SER A 90 7.56 -12.27 9.18
CA SER A 90 6.67 -11.97 10.29
C SER A 90 6.63 -10.48 10.58
N PHE A 91 5.57 -10.04 11.26
CA PHE A 91 5.46 -8.64 11.69
C PHE A 91 6.60 -8.25 12.65
N GLN A 92 7.02 -9.14 13.54
CA GLN A 92 8.15 -8.90 14.44
C GLN A 92 9.47 -8.73 13.66
N LYS A 93 9.69 -9.52 12.62
CA LYS A 93 10.86 -9.35 11.74
C LYS A 93 10.77 -8.02 10.97
N ALA A 94 9.59 -7.62 10.52
CA ALA A 94 9.37 -6.30 9.92
C ALA A 94 9.65 -5.15 10.91
N GLN A 95 9.28 -5.29 12.18
CA GLN A 95 9.62 -4.31 13.23
C GLN A 95 11.13 -4.23 13.48
N GLN A 96 11.82 -5.37 13.52
CA GLN A 96 13.28 -5.42 13.67
C GLN A 96 13.98 -4.77 12.48
N GLU A 97 13.57 -5.09 11.25
CA GLU A 97 14.10 -4.49 10.04
C GLU A 97 13.86 -2.98 9.99
N PHE A 98 12.67 -2.53 10.39
CA PHE A 98 12.35 -1.11 10.48
C PHE A 98 13.21 -0.40 11.54
N ALA A 99 13.30 -0.94 12.75
CA ALA A 99 14.11 -0.37 13.82
C ALA A 99 15.59 -0.28 13.41
N ALA A 100 16.15 -1.35 12.85
CA ALA A 100 17.51 -1.36 12.33
C ALA A 100 17.69 -0.32 11.20
N GLY A 101 16.72 -0.20 10.30
CA GLY A 101 16.70 0.82 9.25
C GLY A 101 16.70 2.25 9.80
N VAL A 102 15.85 2.54 10.78
CA VAL A 102 15.76 3.86 11.43
C VAL A 102 17.05 4.17 12.21
N PHE A 103 17.58 3.22 12.97
CA PHE A 103 18.81 3.40 13.74
C PHE A 103 20.07 3.52 12.87
N SER A 104 20.09 2.91 11.69
CA SER A 104 21.21 3.07 10.75
C SER A 104 21.23 4.43 10.05
N ASN A 105 20.13 5.19 10.10
CA ASN A 105 20.04 6.50 9.47
C ASN A 105 20.93 7.53 10.21
N PRO A 106 21.93 8.14 9.52
CA PRO A 106 22.81 9.14 10.12
C PRO A 106 22.06 10.31 10.73
N ALA A 107 20.99 10.79 10.11
CA ALA A 107 20.20 11.91 10.64
C ALA A 107 19.53 11.55 11.98
N VAL A 108 18.99 10.33 12.08
CA VAL A 108 18.37 9.82 13.31
C VAL A 108 19.43 9.65 14.40
N ARG A 109 20.59 9.08 14.06
CA ARG A 109 21.70 8.93 15.02
C ARG A 109 22.22 10.27 15.52
N THR A 110 22.39 11.25 14.63
CA THR A 110 22.82 12.60 15.01
C THR A 110 21.78 13.29 15.87
N ALA A 111 20.49 13.19 15.53
CA ALA A 111 19.41 13.76 16.36
C ALA A 111 19.36 13.11 17.76
N ALA A 112 19.47 11.78 17.83
CA ALA A 112 19.52 11.05 19.10
C ALA A 112 20.76 11.41 19.92
N ALA A 113 21.93 11.53 19.29
CA ALA A 113 23.17 11.95 19.95
C ALA A 113 23.06 13.38 20.50
N ASN A 114 22.48 14.30 19.73
CA ASN A 114 22.27 15.68 20.17
C ASN A 114 21.26 15.76 21.32
N ALA A 115 20.18 14.98 21.28
CA ALA A 115 19.22 14.90 22.38
C ALA A 115 19.84 14.29 23.65
N ALA A 116 20.66 13.23 23.51
CA ALA A 116 21.38 12.63 24.62
C ALA A 116 22.42 13.58 25.22
N ALA A 117 23.16 14.33 24.39
CA ALA A 117 24.10 15.35 24.83
C ALA A 117 23.38 16.47 25.60
N GLY A 118 22.25 16.97 25.09
CA GLY A 118 21.44 17.97 25.79
C GLY A 118 20.82 17.44 27.09
N ALA A 119 20.41 16.18 27.15
CA ALA A 119 19.92 15.55 28.38
C ALA A 119 21.05 15.36 29.41
N ALA A 120 22.26 14.98 28.98
CA ALA A 120 23.43 14.87 29.84
C ALA A 120 23.88 16.24 30.37
N GLU A 121 23.88 17.28 29.55
CA GLU A 121 24.14 18.66 29.99
C GLU A 121 23.10 19.13 31.00
N ASN A 122 21.83 18.82 30.79
CA ASN A 122 20.76 19.16 31.74
C ASN A 122 20.83 18.34 33.04
N ALA A 123 21.25 17.07 32.98
CA ALA A 123 21.47 16.24 34.16
C ALA A 123 22.69 16.69 34.98
N PHE A 124 23.72 17.24 34.33
CA PHE A 124 24.86 17.89 35.00
C PHE A 124 24.55 19.30 35.53
N ARG A 125 23.43 19.90 35.12
CA ARG A 125 22.96 21.23 35.57
C ARG A 125 21.76 21.17 36.53
N GLY A 126 21.10 20.02 36.67
CA GLY A 126 20.19 19.71 37.79
C GLY A 126 21.01 19.47 39.06
N PRO A 127 20.47 19.81 40.24
CA PRO A 127 21.20 20.24 41.45
C PRO A 127 22.40 19.41 41.87
#